data_AF-A0A258KWY2-F1
#
_entry.id   AF-A0A258KWY2-F1
#
_cell.length_a   1.000
_cell.length_b   1.000
_cell.length_c   1.000
_cell.angle_alpha   90.00
_cell.angle_beta   90.00
_cell.angle_gamma   90.00
#
_symmetry.space_group_name_H-M   'P 1'
#
loop_
_entity.id
_entity.type
_entity.pdbx_description
1 polymer ?
#
loop_
_entity_poly.entity_id
_entity_poly.type
_entity_poly.pdbx_seq_one_letter_code
_entity_poly.pdbx_strand_id
1 'polypeptide(L)'
;MERRHGMSATMITILKRYRYVVRDVDRHGTVRHYFRRKGQKKVLLRSLPGTPQFDAEYEAALEASEFGQRVHGRSASVFRTFKWLSHRYMQSTDFRQLDPTTQHSRRLILQHMWDEPVAPGSPVLIGDCPVDRLSPKIVRVLRDRKAAHPNAANSRIKILRRLFSWAVENEIVESSPAREVPFLRVRSGGYHTLTENEIQQFENYWAIGTKERLAFALLRFLGVRRSDVVRLGRQHLRDGVLVFATRKGGVPLELPIPPELQRVIDASRTGDLHFLLTEYGKPFTAAGFGGWFRDRCDAAGLPHCSAHGLRKAAATSLAEAGATPHQLMAWFGWKTLAQAERYTRAANQKRLAASVVQLFAKAKE
;
A
#
# COMPACT_ATOMS: atom_id res chain seq x y z
N MET A 1 -12.00 64.25 -58.53
CA MET A 1 -12.91 64.82 -57.52
C MET A 1 -14.11 63.88 -57.40
N GLU A 2 -13.97 62.70 -56.80
CA GLU A 2 -14.23 62.43 -55.36
C GLU A 2 -15.59 63.00 -54.88
N ARG A 3 -16.66 62.19 -54.82
CA ARG A 3 -17.10 61.30 -53.70
C ARG A 3 -17.46 62.12 -52.44
N ARG A 4 -18.64 62.03 -51.80
CA ARG A 4 -19.57 60.91 -51.57
C ARG A 4 -20.98 61.38 -51.19
N HIS A 5 -21.95 60.58 -51.62
CA HIS A 5 -23.27 60.35 -51.02
C HIS A 5 -23.19 59.71 -49.63
N GLY A 6 -24.23 59.90 -48.82
CA GLY A 6 -24.82 58.79 -48.05
C GLY A 6 -24.76 58.89 -46.53
N MET A 7 -25.81 59.46 -45.92
CA MET A 7 -26.25 59.03 -44.59
C MET A 7 -26.83 57.62 -44.70
N SER A 8 -26.37 56.69 -43.87
CA SER A 8 -27.21 55.74 -43.11
C SER A 8 -26.33 54.63 -42.54
N ALA A 9 -26.29 54.52 -41.22
CA ALA A 9 -26.37 53.26 -40.48
C ALA A 9 -26.26 53.61 -39.00
N THR A 10 -27.42 53.78 -38.37
CA THR A 10 -27.60 53.73 -36.92
C THR A 10 -27.03 52.41 -36.41
N MET A 11 -25.78 52.43 -35.96
CA MET A 11 -25.16 51.32 -35.23
C MET A 11 -25.79 51.29 -33.84
N ILE A 12 -26.91 50.57 -33.73
CA ILE A 12 -27.34 49.97 -32.47
C ILE A 12 -26.27 48.93 -32.14
N THR A 13 -25.17 49.38 -31.53
CA THR A 13 -24.20 48.48 -30.92
C THR A 13 -24.90 47.89 -29.71
N ILE A 14 -25.37 46.65 -29.86
CA ILE A 14 -25.73 45.78 -28.75
C ILE A 14 -24.57 45.86 -27.77
N LEU A 15 -24.75 46.58 -26.65
CA LEU A 15 -23.76 46.67 -25.59
C LEU A 15 -23.60 45.26 -25.02
N LYS A 16 -22.61 44.53 -25.54
CA LYS A 16 -22.22 43.21 -25.03
C LYS A 16 -22.03 43.37 -23.53
N ARG A 17 -22.88 42.69 -22.75
CA ARG A 17 -22.91 42.85 -21.29
C ARG A 17 -21.79 42.02 -20.67
N TYR A 18 -20.64 42.67 -20.44
CA TYR A 18 -19.49 42.04 -19.79
C TYR A 18 -19.77 41.80 -18.29
N ARG A 19 -19.94 40.55 -17.88
CA ARG A 19 -20.13 40.21 -16.47
C ARG A 19 -18.81 40.41 -15.71
N TYR A 20 -18.89 40.87 -14.46
CA TYR A 20 -17.72 41.10 -13.61
C TYR A 20 -16.77 42.23 -14.05
N VAL A 21 -17.11 43.02 -15.07
CA VAL A 21 -16.33 44.22 -15.43
C VAL A 21 -16.76 45.41 -14.59
N VAL A 22 -15.80 46.08 -13.97
CA VAL A 22 -15.99 47.30 -13.20
C VAL A 22 -15.17 48.44 -13.80
N ARG A 23 -15.79 49.63 -13.89
CA ARG A 23 -15.15 50.88 -14.31
C ARG A 23 -14.63 51.62 -13.09
N ASP A 24 -13.40 52.09 -13.15
CA ASP A 24 -12.71 52.83 -12.09
C ASP A 24 -12.14 54.11 -12.70
N VAL A 25 -12.22 55.23 -11.99
CA VAL A 25 -11.66 56.52 -12.43
C VAL A 25 -10.58 56.90 -11.44
N ASP A 26 -9.34 57.05 -11.92
CA ASP A 26 -8.25 57.44 -11.04
C ASP A 26 -8.34 58.93 -10.63
N ARG A 27 -7.52 59.32 -9.66
CA ARG A 27 -7.45 60.71 -9.14
C ARG A 27 -7.06 61.76 -10.19
N HIS A 28 -6.65 61.34 -11.39
CA HIS A 28 -6.28 62.20 -12.52
C HIS A 28 -7.33 62.13 -13.65
N GLY A 29 -8.50 61.52 -13.42
CA GLY A 29 -9.60 61.44 -14.37
C GLY A 29 -9.47 60.33 -15.42
N THR A 30 -8.44 59.48 -15.33
CA THR A 30 -8.24 58.38 -16.30
C THR A 30 -9.17 57.22 -15.98
N VAL A 31 -9.99 56.84 -16.96
CA VAL A 31 -10.92 55.71 -16.86
C VAL A 31 -10.18 54.39 -17.12
N ARG A 32 -10.28 53.43 -16.21
CA ARG A 32 -9.74 52.07 -16.35
C ARG A 32 -10.83 51.01 -16.16
N HIS A 33 -10.76 49.95 -16.95
CA HIS A 33 -11.69 48.83 -16.87
C HIS A 33 -11.01 47.63 -16.24
N TYR A 34 -11.71 46.92 -15.35
CA TYR A 34 -11.15 45.76 -14.68
C TYR A 34 -12.13 44.61 -14.63
N PHE A 35 -11.64 43.39 -14.79
CA PHE A 35 -12.37 42.17 -14.46
C PHE A 35 -12.21 41.89 -12.95
N ARG A 36 -13.33 41.79 -12.23
CA ARG A 36 -13.40 41.57 -10.78
C ARG A 36 -14.52 40.59 -10.43
N ARG A 37 -14.14 39.33 -10.16
CA ARG A 37 -15.01 38.31 -9.56
C ARG A 37 -14.71 38.16 -8.07
N LYS A 38 -15.75 37.95 -7.25
CA LYS A 38 -15.62 37.81 -5.78
C LYS A 38 -14.63 36.69 -5.44
N GLY A 39 -13.59 37.00 -4.66
CA GLY A 39 -12.57 36.05 -4.22
C GLY A 39 -11.39 35.84 -5.18
N GLN A 40 -11.26 36.64 -6.24
CA GLN A 40 -10.15 36.58 -7.21
C GLN A 40 -9.44 37.95 -7.33
N LYS A 41 -8.20 37.94 -7.87
CA LYS A 41 -7.42 39.16 -8.10
C LYS A 41 -8.09 40.01 -9.19
N LYS A 42 -8.12 41.33 -9.00
CA LYS A 42 -8.57 42.30 -10.00
C LYS A 42 -7.62 42.26 -11.21
N VAL A 43 -8.13 42.01 -12.41
CA VAL A 43 -7.35 42.00 -13.66
C VAL A 43 -7.67 43.27 -14.44
N LEU A 44 -6.64 44.01 -14.88
CA LEU A 44 -6.81 45.22 -15.69
C LEU A 44 -7.07 44.81 -17.15
N LEU A 45 -8.16 45.33 -17.72
CA LEU A 45 -8.44 45.28 -19.16
C LEU A 45 -7.91 46.59 -19.75
N ARG A 46 -6.91 46.48 -20.63
CA ARG A 46 -6.14 47.60 -21.16
C ARG A 46 -6.81 48.23 -22.37
N SER A 47 -7.53 47.42 -23.13
CA SER A 47 -8.21 47.84 -24.35
C SER A 47 -9.49 48.63 -24.05
N LEU A 48 -10.05 49.28 -25.07
CA LEU A 48 -11.31 50.03 -24.94
C LEU A 48 -12.52 49.10 -25.04
N PRO A 49 -13.54 49.21 -24.17
CA PRO A 49 -14.76 48.42 -24.26
C PRO A 49 -15.42 48.50 -25.63
N GLY A 50 -15.83 47.35 -26.17
CA GLY A 50 -16.45 47.26 -27.51
C GLY A 50 -15.46 47.05 -28.66
N THR A 51 -14.16 46.93 -28.37
CA THR A 51 -13.15 46.52 -29.36
C THR A 51 -12.92 45.00 -29.32
N PRO A 52 -12.55 44.36 -30.45
CA PRO A 52 -12.20 42.93 -30.48
C PRO A 52 -11.06 42.55 -29.51
N GLN A 53 -10.13 43.49 -29.27
CA GLN A 53 -9.02 43.31 -28.34
C GLN A 53 -9.52 43.28 -26.88
N PHE A 54 -10.50 44.12 -26.55
CA PHE A 54 -11.16 44.08 -25.24
C PHE A 54 -11.97 42.81 -25.03
N ASP A 55 -12.64 42.31 -26.08
CA ASP A 55 -13.31 41.01 -26.06
C ASP A 55 -12.33 39.87 -25.76
N ALA A 56 -11.18 39.85 -26.43
CA ALA A 56 -10.15 38.84 -26.20
C ALA A 56 -9.56 38.91 -24.77
N GLU A 57 -9.29 40.11 -24.26
CA GLU A 57 -8.83 40.31 -22.88
C GLU A 57 -9.88 39.89 -21.84
N TYR A 58 -11.16 40.15 -22.12
CA TYR A 58 -12.29 39.76 -21.29
C TYR A 58 -12.48 38.23 -21.26
N GLU A 59 -12.52 37.57 -22.42
CA GLU A 59 -12.68 36.11 -22.51
C GLU A 59 -11.49 35.40 -21.85
N ALA A 60 -10.26 35.87 -22.07
CA ALA A 60 -9.09 35.32 -21.40
C ALA A 60 -9.16 35.48 -19.86
N ALA A 61 -9.68 36.61 -19.36
CA ALA A 61 -9.88 36.84 -17.93
C ALA A 61 -11.02 35.97 -17.35
N LEU A 62 -12.09 35.74 -18.12
CA LEU A 62 -13.21 34.89 -17.74
C LEU A 62 -12.80 33.41 -17.72
N GLU A 63 -12.09 32.94 -18.74
CA GLU A 63 -11.54 31.59 -18.82
C GLU A 63 -10.53 31.34 -17.69
N ALA A 64 -9.58 32.26 -17.46
CA ALA A 64 -8.67 32.18 -16.31
C ALA A 64 -9.40 32.20 -14.96
N SER A 65 -10.54 32.89 -14.88
CA SER A 65 -11.40 32.93 -13.70
C SER A 65 -12.14 31.61 -13.45
N GLU A 66 -12.53 30.90 -14.51
CA GLU A 66 -13.25 29.62 -14.47
C GLU A 66 -12.32 28.42 -14.28
N PHE A 67 -11.13 28.45 -14.88
CA PHE A 67 -10.11 27.39 -14.75
C PHE A 67 -9.13 27.59 -13.57
N GLY A 68 -9.17 28.76 -12.92
CA GLY A 68 -8.83 28.93 -11.51
C GLY A 68 -7.64 29.84 -11.21
N GLN A 69 -7.89 30.92 -10.47
CA GLN A 69 -6.93 31.55 -9.54
C GLN A 69 -7.67 32.31 -8.42
N ARG A 70 -7.95 31.64 -7.28
CA ARG A 70 -8.04 32.34 -5.99
C ARG A 70 -6.62 32.71 -5.58
N VAL A 71 -6.22 33.96 -5.77
CA VAL A 71 -4.93 34.47 -5.30
C VAL A 71 -5.06 34.72 -3.79
N HIS A 72 -4.58 33.79 -2.98
CA HIS A 72 -4.13 34.14 -1.63
C HIS A 72 -2.67 34.57 -1.73
N GLY A 73 -2.42 35.85 -1.45
CA GLY A 73 -1.09 36.37 -1.26
C GLY A 73 -0.50 35.80 0.03
N ARG A 74 0.52 34.96 -0.12
CA ARG A 74 1.69 34.72 0.74
C ARG A 74 2.32 33.41 0.24
N SER A 75 3.65 33.33 0.26
CA SER A 75 4.46 32.11 0.05
C SER A 75 3.66 30.84 0.27
N ALA A 76 3.67 29.88 -0.68
CA ALA A 76 3.02 28.58 -0.56
C ALA A 76 3.05 28.14 0.90
N SER A 77 1.93 28.33 1.58
CA SER A 77 1.89 28.19 3.02
C SER A 77 2.21 26.72 3.27
N VAL A 78 3.33 26.43 3.93
CA VAL A 78 3.69 25.06 4.33
C VAL A 78 2.49 24.39 5.02
N PHE A 79 1.67 25.18 5.71
CA PHE A 79 0.43 24.78 6.36
C PHE A 79 -0.66 24.36 5.36
N ARG A 80 -1.30 23.21 5.65
CA ARG A 80 -2.35 22.54 4.85
C ARG A 80 -1.91 22.08 3.45
N THR A 81 -0.64 21.73 3.27
CA THR A 81 -0.15 20.95 2.12
C THR A 81 -0.19 19.44 2.41
N PHE A 82 -0.08 18.60 1.38
CA PHE A 82 0.01 17.15 1.55
C PHE A 82 1.21 16.74 2.42
N LYS A 83 2.36 17.39 2.23
CA LYS A 83 3.57 17.15 3.03
C LYS A 83 3.34 17.51 4.49
N TRP A 84 2.72 18.66 4.77
CA TRP A 84 2.34 19.04 6.12
C TRP A 84 1.37 18.05 6.76
N LEU A 85 0.33 17.63 6.03
CA LEU A 85 -0.63 16.64 6.52
C LEU A 85 0.06 15.30 6.84
N SER A 86 0.96 14.87 5.96
CA SER A 86 1.76 13.65 6.14
C SER A 86 2.62 13.75 7.41
N HIS A 87 3.28 14.89 7.66
CA HIS A 87 4.06 15.11 8.87
C HIS A 87 3.19 15.08 10.13
N ARG A 88 2.02 15.74 10.13
CA ARG A 88 1.08 15.74 11.25
C ARG A 88 0.58 14.32 11.57
N TYR A 89 0.22 13.55 10.54
CA TYR A 89 -0.15 12.15 10.71
C TYR A 89 0.99 11.31 11.29
N MET A 90 2.22 11.48 10.79
CA MET A 90 3.37 10.73 11.31
C MET A 90 3.73 11.09 12.76
N GLN A 91 3.26 12.23 13.27
CA GLN A 91 3.40 12.65 14.66
C GLN A 91 2.22 12.21 15.55
N SER A 92 1.11 11.76 14.96
CA SER A 92 -0.09 11.41 15.71
C SER A 92 0.03 10.11 16.49
N THR A 93 -0.78 9.98 17.54
CA THR A 93 -0.87 8.76 18.35
C THR A 93 -1.24 7.55 17.49
N ASP A 94 -2.18 7.69 16.54
CA ASP A 94 -2.55 6.66 15.56
C ASP A 94 -1.38 6.06 14.81
N PHE A 95 -0.42 6.89 14.40
CA PHE A 95 0.75 6.42 13.68
C PHE A 95 1.78 5.82 14.63
N ARG A 96 2.01 6.46 15.78
CA ARG A 96 3.01 6.02 16.77
C ARG A 96 2.67 4.66 17.42
N GLN A 97 1.39 4.30 17.51
CA GLN A 97 0.96 2.99 18.01
C GLN A 97 1.14 1.84 17.00
N LEU A 98 1.45 2.13 15.73
CA LEU A 98 1.71 1.07 14.74
C LEU A 98 3.03 0.35 15.03
N ASP A 99 3.14 -0.90 14.58
CA ASP A 99 4.43 -1.61 14.60
C ASP A 99 5.53 -0.78 13.90
N PRO A 100 6.76 -0.70 14.45
CA PRO A 100 7.85 0.09 13.88
C PRO A 100 8.13 -0.19 12.40
N THR A 101 7.99 -1.44 11.94
CA THR A 101 8.17 -1.78 10.52
C THR A 101 7.05 -1.22 9.64
N THR A 102 5.84 -1.15 10.19
CA THR A 102 4.70 -0.49 9.52
C THR A 102 4.92 1.02 9.47
N GLN A 103 5.38 1.64 10.57
CA GLN A 103 5.72 3.06 10.58
C GLN A 103 6.76 3.39 9.51
N HIS A 104 7.86 2.63 9.48
CA HIS A 104 8.93 2.82 8.51
C HIS A 104 8.43 2.70 7.06
N SER A 105 7.72 1.61 6.73
CA SER A 105 7.18 1.40 5.39
C SER A 105 6.20 2.50 4.96
N ARG A 106 5.29 2.92 5.86
CA ARG A 106 4.31 3.98 5.55
C ARG A 106 5.00 5.33 5.35
N ARG A 107 5.99 5.65 6.18
CA ARG A 107 6.80 6.87 6.06
C ARG A 107 7.48 6.95 4.71
N LEU A 108 8.16 5.89 4.29
CA LEU A 108 8.83 5.83 2.98
C LEU A 108 7.86 6.04 1.81
N ILE A 109 6.68 5.42 1.87
CA ILE A 109 5.68 5.58 0.81
C ILE A 109 5.14 7.02 0.76
N LEU A 110 4.85 7.65 1.90
CA LEU A 110 4.43 9.05 1.95
C LEU A 110 5.52 9.99 1.42
N GLN A 111 6.75 9.81 1.89
CA GLN A 111 7.91 10.62 1.50
C GLN A 111 8.19 10.53 0.00
N HIS A 112 8.21 9.32 -0.56
CA HIS A 112 8.40 9.14 -2.00
C HIS A 112 7.32 9.84 -2.83
N MET A 113 6.08 9.93 -2.33
CA MET A 113 5.02 10.63 -3.07
C MET A 113 5.21 12.14 -3.07
N TRP A 114 5.95 12.74 -2.12
CA TRP A 114 6.07 14.20 -2.01
C TRP A 114 6.70 14.84 -3.24
N ASP A 115 7.73 14.19 -3.80
CA ASP A 115 8.51 14.73 -4.91
C ASP A 115 7.93 14.35 -6.28
N GLU A 116 6.77 13.70 -6.31
CA GLU A 116 6.10 13.37 -7.57
C GLU A 116 5.16 14.51 -7.99
N PRO A 117 5.02 14.80 -9.30
CA PRO A 117 4.14 15.89 -9.75
C PRO A 117 2.66 15.56 -9.54
N VAL A 118 1.74 16.54 -9.47
CA VAL A 118 0.30 16.28 -9.27
C VAL A 118 -0.37 15.61 -10.48
N ALA A 119 0.20 15.83 -11.67
CA ALA A 119 -0.22 15.26 -12.95
C ALA A 119 1.02 15.09 -13.86
N PRO A 120 0.96 14.25 -14.91
CA PRO A 120 2.02 14.21 -15.92
C PRO A 120 2.35 15.61 -16.46
N GLY A 121 3.63 15.98 -16.47
CA GLY A 121 4.10 17.29 -16.94
C GLY A 121 3.80 18.49 -16.02
N SER A 122 3.15 18.29 -14.86
CA SER A 122 2.89 19.39 -13.94
C SER A 122 4.15 19.82 -13.18
N PRO A 123 4.43 21.12 -13.05
CA PRO A 123 5.53 21.62 -12.21
C PRO A 123 5.18 21.57 -10.72
N VAL A 124 3.91 21.35 -10.36
CA VAL A 124 3.46 21.30 -8.96
C VAL A 124 3.69 19.90 -8.42
N LEU A 125 4.46 19.81 -7.34
CA LEU A 125 4.69 18.56 -6.62
C LEU A 125 3.50 18.22 -5.71
N ILE A 126 3.28 16.93 -5.50
CA ILE A 126 2.24 16.40 -4.62
C ILE A 126 2.47 16.86 -3.20
N GLY A 127 3.72 16.90 -2.73
CA GLY A 127 4.08 17.38 -1.40
C GLY A 127 3.59 18.80 -1.12
N ASP A 128 3.68 19.67 -2.13
CA ASP A 128 3.30 21.08 -2.05
C ASP A 128 1.82 21.32 -2.41
N CYS A 129 1.12 20.28 -2.86
CA CYS A 129 -0.29 20.37 -3.21
C CYS A 129 -1.13 20.70 -1.96
N PRO A 130 -1.93 21.78 -1.97
CA PRO A 130 -2.89 22.06 -0.92
C PRO A 130 -3.85 20.89 -0.71
N VAL A 131 -4.14 20.56 0.54
CA VAL A 131 -4.94 19.37 0.90
C VAL A 131 -6.36 19.44 0.31
N ASP A 132 -6.94 20.64 0.22
CA ASP A 132 -8.25 20.90 -0.38
C ASP A 132 -8.27 20.74 -1.91
N ARG A 133 -7.10 20.73 -2.56
CA ARG A 133 -6.95 20.49 -4.00
C ARG A 133 -6.67 19.02 -4.33
N LEU A 134 -6.40 18.18 -3.34
CA LEU A 134 -6.21 16.75 -3.55
C LEU A 134 -7.55 16.12 -3.94
N SER A 135 -7.61 15.58 -5.15
CA SER A 135 -8.82 14.98 -5.72
C SER A 135 -8.63 13.49 -5.99
N PRO A 136 -9.73 12.72 -6.15
CA PRO A 136 -9.64 11.34 -6.62
C PRO A 136 -8.86 11.17 -7.92
N LYS A 137 -8.87 12.18 -8.80
CA LYS A 137 -8.07 12.22 -10.04
C LYS A 137 -6.56 12.20 -9.72
N ILE A 138 -6.10 13.03 -8.81
CA ILE A 138 -4.69 13.08 -8.38
C ILE A 138 -4.28 11.77 -7.70
N VAL A 139 -5.16 11.21 -6.85
CA VAL A 139 -4.90 9.92 -6.19
C VAL A 139 -4.78 8.78 -7.22
N ARG A 140 -5.59 8.79 -8.30
CA ARG A 140 -5.44 7.85 -9.41
C ARG A 140 -4.10 8.01 -10.13
N VAL A 141 -3.65 9.23 -10.38
CA VAL A 141 -2.32 9.49 -10.96
C VAL A 141 -1.21 8.88 -10.09
N LEU A 142 -1.24 9.10 -8.77
CA LEU A 142 -0.27 8.51 -7.84
C LEU A 142 -0.29 6.97 -7.86
N ARG A 143 -1.47 6.36 -7.95
CA ARG A 143 -1.62 4.90 -8.06
C ARG A 143 -1.04 4.38 -9.36
N ASP A 144 -1.42 4.99 -10.48
CA ASP A 144 -1.14 4.50 -11.83
C ASP A 144 0.33 4.67 -12.21
N ARG A 145 1.06 5.60 -11.57
CA ARG A 145 2.53 5.65 -11.64
C ARG A 145 3.24 4.38 -11.17
N LYS A 146 2.58 3.56 -10.36
CA LYS A 146 3.08 2.24 -9.93
C LYS A 146 2.28 1.11 -10.58
N ALA A 147 1.64 1.32 -11.73
CA ALA A 147 0.81 0.31 -12.40
C ALA A 147 1.58 -0.97 -12.74
N ALA A 148 2.86 -0.87 -13.11
CA ALA A 148 3.75 -2.03 -13.32
C ALA A 148 3.97 -2.86 -12.04
N HIS A 149 3.68 -2.30 -10.86
CA HIS A 149 3.77 -2.95 -9.55
C HIS A 149 2.45 -2.80 -8.79
N PRO A 150 1.39 -3.56 -9.13
CA PRO A 150 0.05 -3.39 -8.58
C PRO A 150 -0.02 -3.40 -7.05
N ASN A 151 0.81 -4.20 -6.38
CA ASN A 151 0.90 -4.23 -4.92
C ASN A 151 1.45 -2.91 -4.33
N ALA A 152 2.45 -2.30 -4.98
CA ALA A 152 2.98 -1.01 -4.57
C ALA A 152 1.96 0.12 -4.81
N ALA A 153 1.28 0.10 -5.97
CA ALA A 153 0.18 1.01 -6.26
C ALA A 153 -0.95 0.92 -5.22
N ASN A 154 -1.36 -0.30 -4.86
CA ASN A 154 -2.39 -0.52 -3.86
C ASN A 154 -1.94 -0.11 -2.45
N SER A 155 -0.65 -0.26 -2.11
CA SER A 155 -0.11 0.24 -0.85
C SER A 155 -0.20 1.77 -0.73
N ARG A 156 -0.02 2.52 -1.84
CA ARG A 156 -0.28 3.97 -1.86
C ARG A 156 -1.72 4.28 -1.48
N ILE A 157 -2.69 3.64 -2.14
CA ILE A 157 -4.12 3.84 -1.85
C ILE A 157 -4.44 3.50 -0.39
N LYS A 158 -3.93 2.38 0.14
CA LYS A 158 -4.16 1.98 1.55
C LYS A 158 -3.66 3.05 2.52
N ILE A 159 -2.48 3.61 2.28
CA ILE A 159 -1.89 4.63 3.14
C ILE A 159 -2.62 5.96 3.01
N LEU A 160 -2.94 6.38 1.78
CA LEU A 160 -3.73 7.60 1.56
C LEU A 160 -5.10 7.49 2.23
N ARG A 161 -5.79 6.36 2.10
CA ARG A 161 -7.06 6.13 2.82
C ARG A 161 -6.91 6.26 4.33
N ARG A 162 -5.86 5.68 4.93
CA ARG A 162 -5.62 5.81 6.38
C ARG A 162 -5.25 7.23 6.79
N LEU A 163 -4.37 7.90 6.04
CA LEU A 163 -3.97 9.29 6.28
C LEU A 163 -5.19 10.21 6.28
N PHE A 164 -6.05 10.08 5.27
CA PHE A 164 -7.22 10.93 5.15
C PHE A 164 -8.37 10.54 6.08
N SER A 165 -8.49 9.26 6.49
CA SER A 165 -9.40 8.89 7.60
C SER A 165 -9.03 9.64 8.87
N TRP A 166 -7.74 9.58 9.24
CA TRP A 166 -7.22 10.33 10.38
C TRP A 166 -7.44 11.84 10.22
N ALA A 167 -7.23 12.39 9.02
CA ALA A 167 -7.46 13.81 8.75
C ALA A 167 -8.93 14.23 8.91
N VAL A 168 -9.88 13.37 8.54
CA VAL A 168 -11.32 13.59 8.74
C VAL A 168 -11.65 13.53 10.24
N GLU A 169 -11.17 12.51 10.95
CA GLU A 169 -11.37 12.33 12.39
C GLU A 169 -10.81 13.51 13.22
N ASN A 170 -9.81 14.22 12.69
CA ASN A 170 -9.20 15.40 13.31
C ASN A 170 -9.70 16.72 12.69
N GLU A 171 -10.80 16.69 11.94
CA GLU A 171 -11.46 17.87 11.36
C GLU A 171 -10.56 18.74 10.45
N ILE A 172 -9.50 18.15 9.88
CA ILE A 172 -8.58 18.84 8.98
C ILE A 172 -9.18 18.96 7.58
N VAL A 173 -9.97 17.95 7.19
CA VAL A 173 -10.67 17.85 5.91
C VAL A 173 -12.07 17.28 6.12
N GLU A 174 -12.99 17.61 5.23
CA GLU A 174 -14.37 17.09 5.29
C GLU A 174 -14.49 15.66 4.76
N SER A 175 -13.66 15.29 3.77
CA SER A 175 -13.75 13.99 3.13
C SER A 175 -12.40 13.50 2.59
N SER A 176 -12.30 12.18 2.38
CA SER A 176 -11.10 11.53 1.86
C SER A 176 -11.14 11.43 0.33
N PRO A 177 -10.18 12.03 -0.40
CA PRO A 177 -10.10 11.91 -1.86
C PRO A 177 -9.67 10.50 -2.31
N ALA A 178 -9.21 9.65 -1.38
CA ALA A 178 -8.80 8.28 -1.66
C ALA A 178 -9.89 7.24 -1.39
N ARG A 179 -11.04 7.64 -0.82
CA ARG A 179 -12.11 6.73 -0.38
C ARG A 179 -12.58 5.83 -1.52
N GLU A 180 -12.91 6.43 -2.66
CA GLU A 180 -13.54 5.70 -3.79
C GLU A 180 -12.55 5.27 -4.87
N VAL A 181 -11.26 5.51 -4.69
CA VAL A 181 -10.27 5.11 -5.70
C VAL A 181 -10.05 3.60 -5.64
N PRO A 182 -10.36 2.83 -6.70
CA PRO A 182 -10.27 1.38 -6.65
C PRO A 182 -8.82 0.91 -6.60
N PHE A 183 -8.60 -0.27 -6.02
CA PHE A 183 -7.34 -0.98 -6.11
C PHE A 183 -7.11 -1.53 -7.53
N LEU A 184 -5.86 -1.58 -7.96
CA LEU A 184 -5.47 -2.33 -9.15
C LEU A 184 -5.61 -3.83 -8.88
N ARG A 185 -6.11 -4.57 -9.87
CA ARG A 185 -6.21 -6.03 -9.78
C ARG A 185 -4.82 -6.65 -9.67
N VAL A 186 -4.61 -7.49 -8.67
CA VAL A 186 -3.36 -8.22 -8.48
C VAL A 186 -3.58 -9.66 -8.96
N ARG A 187 -2.96 -10.04 -10.07
CA ARG A 187 -2.88 -11.46 -10.49
C ARG A 187 -1.66 -12.06 -9.81
N SER A 188 -1.84 -12.77 -8.71
CA SER A 188 -0.75 -13.49 -8.04
C SER A 188 -1.29 -14.73 -7.34
N GLY A 189 -0.65 -15.88 -7.57
CA GLY A 189 -0.85 -17.10 -6.78
C GLY A 189 -0.29 -17.00 -5.34
N GLY A 190 0.37 -15.88 -5.02
CA GLY A 190 1.12 -15.68 -3.80
C GLY A 190 2.45 -16.44 -3.84
N TYR A 191 2.97 -16.77 -2.67
CA TYR A 191 4.17 -17.60 -2.54
C TYR A 191 3.87 -19.03 -3.00
N HIS A 192 4.80 -19.63 -3.74
CA HIS A 192 4.79 -21.06 -4.08
C HIS A 192 4.66 -21.91 -2.82
N THR A 193 3.78 -22.92 -2.83
CA THR A 193 3.69 -23.90 -1.74
C THR A 193 4.63 -25.04 -2.10
N LEU A 194 5.59 -25.35 -1.22
CA LEU A 194 6.53 -26.45 -1.49
C LEU A 194 5.76 -27.77 -1.63
N THR A 195 6.11 -28.54 -2.64
CA THR A 195 5.62 -29.91 -2.89
C THR A 195 6.44 -30.92 -2.10
N GLU A 196 5.94 -32.14 -1.96
CA GLU A 196 6.67 -33.20 -1.25
C GLU A 196 8.01 -33.52 -1.93
N ASN A 197 8.07 -33.51 -3.26
CA ASN A 197 9.30 -33.73 -4.01
C ASN A 197 10.33 -32.63 -3.74
N GLU A 198 9.90 -31.37 -3.67
CA GLU A 198 10.79 -30.24 -3.37
C GLU A 198 11.25 -30.25 -1.91
N ILE A 199 10.39 -30.69 -1.00
CA ILE A 199 10.75 -30.96 0.39
C ILE A 199 11.88 -31.99 0.39
N GLN A 200 11.63 -33.19 -0.17
CA GLN A 200 12.60 -34.28 -0.24
C GLN A 200 13.92 -33.85 -0.91
N GLN A 201 13.86 -33.07 -1.98
CA GLN A 201 15.05 -32.53 -2.66
C GLN A 201 15.89 -31.66 -1.72
N PHE A 202 15.25 -30.77 -0.95
CA PHE A 202 15.94 -29.96 0.04
C PHE A 202 16.56 -30.84 1.15
N GLU A 203 15.81 -31.84 1.62
CA GLU A 203 16.26 -32.76 2.67
C GLU A 203 17.45 -33.63 2.24
N ASN A 204 17.44 -34.08 0.98
CA ASN A 204 18.51 -34.88 0.40
C ASN A 204 19.79 -34.06 0.17
N TYR A 205 19.63 -32.78 -0.20
CA TYR A 205 20.76 -31.90 -0.44
C TYR A 205 21.42 -31.43 0.86
N TRP A 206 20.61 -31.07 1.87
CA TRP A 206 21.10 -30.58 3.16
C TRP A 206 20.97 -31.66 4.24
N ALA A 207 22.08 -32.33 4.56
CA ALA A 207 22.12 -33.39 5.57
C ALA A 207 21.70 -32.90 6.97
N ILE A 208 21.16 -33.81 7.78
CA ILE A 208 20.88 -33.58 9.20
C ILE A 208 22.17 -33.19 9.92
N GLY A 209 22.08 -32.17 10.78
CA GLY A 209 23.21 -31.55 11.47
C GLY A 209 23.68 -30.23 10.87
N THR A 210 23.31 -29.94 9.62
CA THR A 210 23.55 -28.64 8.98
C THR A 210 22.57 -27.56 9.48
N LYS A 211 22.98 -26.30 9.43
CA LYS A 211 22.13 -25.16 9.81
C LYS A 211 20.95 -24.99 8.86
N GLU A 212 21.15 -25.29 7.59
CA GLU A 212 20.16 -25.30 6.53
C GLU A 212 19.05 -26.30 6.82
N ARG A 213 19.44 -27.53 7.15
CA ARG A 213 18.50 -28.59 7.52
C ARG A 213 17.74 -28.25 8.79
N LEU A 214 18.41 -27.69 9.80
CA LEU A 214 17.77 -27.20 11.03
C LEU A 214 16.74 -26.10 10.74
N ALA A 215 17.11 -25.08 9.96
CA ALA A 215 16.21 -23.98 9.62
C ALA A 215 14.98 -24.47 8.86
N PHE A 216 15.17 -25.40 7.93
CA PHE A 216 14.09 -26.04 7.19
C PHE A 216 13.16 -26.82 8.12
N ALA A 217 13.70 -27.68 8.98
CA ALA A 217 12.91 -28.47 9.93
C ALA A 217 12.09 -27.58 10.87
N LEU A 218 12.70 -26.54 11.46
CA LEU A 218 12.00 -25.59 12.33
C LEU A 218 10.81 -24.92 11.61
N LEU A 219 11.00 -24.50 10.36
CA LEU A 219 9.92 -23.90 9.56
C LEU A 219 8.84 -24.93 9.18
N ARG A 220 9.23 -26.15 8.82
CA ARG A 220 8.32 -27.21 8.34
C ARG A 220 7.45 -27.79 9.43
N PHE A 221 8.02 -28.04 10.61
CA PHE A 221 7.32 -28.69 11.71
C PHE A 221 6.55 -27.69 12.56
N LEU A 222 7.16 -26.56 12.93
CA LEU A 222 6.49 -25.55 13.75
C LEU A 222 5.58 -24.65 12.92
N GLY A 223 5.80 -24.58 11.61
CA GLY A 223 4.99 -23.76 10.72
C GLY A 223 5.06 -22.27 11.03
N VAL A 224 6.05 -21.79 11.81
CA VAL A 224 6.16 -20.40 12.28
C VAL A 224 6.56 -19.42 11.17
N ARG A 225 6.40 -18.11 11.38
CA ARG A 225 6.86 -17.12 10.39
C ARG A 225 8.37 -16.97 10.49
N ARG A 226 9.02 -16.51 9.41
CA ARG A 226 10.45 -16.17 9.43
C ARG A 226 10.85 -15.19 10.55
N SER A 227 9.94 -14.30 10.96
CA SER A 227 10.20 -13.37 12.07
C SER A 227 10.15 -14.02 13.44
N ASP A 228 9.52 -15.18 13.52
CA ASP A 228 9.38 -15.95 14.75
C ASP A 228 10.52 -16.97 14.84
N VAL A 229 10.81 -17.70 13.75
CA VAL A 229 11.84 -18.77 13.75
C VAL A 229 13.22 -18.27 14.19
N VAL A 230 13.59 -17.04 13.81
CA VAL A 230 14.89 -16.44 14.18
C VAL A 230 14.99 -16.06 15.66
N ARG A 231 13.86 -16.02 16.38
CA ARG A 231 13.79 -15.75 17.82
C ARG A 231 13.76 -17.03 18.64
N LEU A 232 13.39 -18.16 18.05
CA LEU A 232 13.26 -19.43 18.76
C LEU A 232 14.63 -19.98 19.14
N GLY A 233 14.66 -20.71 20.26
CA GLY A 233 15.87 -21.31 20.80
C GLY A 233 15.60 -22.00 22.12
N ARG A 234 16.66 -22.55 22.73
CA ARG A 234 16.59 -23.39 23.93
C ARG A 234 15.89 -22.72 25.11
N GLN A 235 16.00 -21.39 25.25
CA GLN A 235 15.29 -20.62 26.28
C GLN A 235 13.75 -20.73 26.23
N HIS A 236 13.19 -21.12 25.08
CA HIS A 236 11.74 -21.30 24.90
C HIS A 236 11.30 -22.74 25.16
N LEU A 237 12.23 -23.68 25.33
CA LEU A 237 11.94 -25.10 25.50
C LEU A 237 11.75 -25.43 26.98
N ARG A 238 10.61 -26.04 27.30
CA ARG A 238 10.28 -26.56 28.63
C ARG A 238 9.63 -27.92 28.46
N ASP A 239 10.25 -28.98 29.00
CA ASP A 239 9.71 -30.34 28.99
C ASP A 239 9.22 -30.81 27.60
N GLY A 240 10.00 -30.54 26.55
CA GLY A 240 9.66 -30.91 25.17
C GLY A 240 8.65 -30.00 24.47
N VAL A 241 8.21 -28.91 25.11
CA VAL A 241 7.25 -27.94 24.59
C VAL A 241 7.94 -26.59 24.36
N LEU A 242 7.75 -26.01 23.17
CA LEU A 242 8.17 -24.64 22.87
C LEU A 242 7.09 -23.64 23.29
N VAL A 243 7.42 -22.78 24.24
CA VAL A 243 6.54 -21.75 24.80
C VAL A 243 7.02 -20.37 24.36
N PHE A 244 6.23 -19.67 23.54
CA PHE A 244 6.61 -18.35 23.02
C PHE A 244 5.41 -17.52 22.54
N ALA A 245 5.59 -16.21 22.38
CA ALA A 245 4.62 -15.34 21.73
C ALA A 245 5.07 -14.94 20.32
N THR A 246 4.15 -15.10 19.35
CA THR A 246 4.40 -14.69 17.96
C THR A 246 4.70 -13.19 17.87
N ARG A 247 5.74 -12.81 17.11
CA ARG A 247 6.18 -11.43 16.90
C ARG A 247 5.06 -10.58 16.30
N LYS A 248 4.30 -11.16 15.36
CA LYS A 248 3.16 -10.48 14.75
C LYS A 248 1.87 -10.86 15.48
N GLY A 249 1.30 -9.89 16.21
CA GLY A 249 -0.02 -10.03 16.83
C GLY A 249 -0.02 -10.65 18.22
N GLY A 250 1.14 -11.03 18.76
CA GLY A 250 1.33 -11.41 20.16
C GLY A 250 0.59 -12.66 20.60
N VAL A 251 0.29 -13.58 19.66
CA VAL A 251 -0.44 -14.82 20.00
C VAL A 251 0.50 -15.73 20.78
N PRO A 252 0.16 -16.12 22.03
CA PRO A 252 0.91 -17.12 22.78
C PRO A 252 0.73 -18.49 22.15
N LEU A 253 1.80 -19.26 22.08
CA LEU A 253 1.84 -20.61 21.54
C LEU A 253 2.64 -21.52 22.46
N GLU A 254 2.11 -22.72 22.64
CA GLU A 254 2.74 -23.84 23.32
C GLU A 254 2.71 -25.03 22.35
N LEU A 255 3.87 -25.30 21.74
CA LEU A 255 3.98 -26.29 20.67
C LEU A 255 4.85 -27.45 21.14
N PRO A 256 4.27 -28.66 21.36
CA PRO A 256 5.06 -29.87 21.56
C PRO A 256 5.99 -30.09 20.38
N ILE A 257 7.27 -30.39 20.62
CA ILE A 257 8.24 -30.66 19.57
C ILE A 257 7.97 -32.06 19.00
N PRO A 258 7.68 -32.21 17.70
CA PRO A 258 7.56 -33.52 17.08
C PRO A 258 8.90 -34.29 17.16
N PRO A 259 8.90 -35.63 17.36
CA PRO A 259 10.14 -36.40 17.52
C PRO A 259 11.16 -36.20 16.40
N GLU A 260 10.69 -36.03 15.17
CA GLU A 260 11.57 -35.75 14.03
C GLU A 260 12.25 -34.39 14.12
N LEU A 261 11.54 -33.35 14.56
CA LEU A 261 12.15 -32.05 14.81
C LEU A 261 13.17 -32.13 15.94
N GLN A 262 12.87 -32.88 17.00
CA GLN A 262 13.80 -33.08 18.12
C GLN A 262 15.11 -33.72 17.64
N ARG A 263 15.03 -34.79 16.82
CA ARG A 263 16.22 -35.43 16.21
C ARG A 263 17.09 -34.44 15.42
N VAL A 264 16.47 -33.55 14.64
CA VAL A 264 17.22 -32.54 13.88
C VAL A 264 17.85 -31.50 14.80
N ILE A 265 17.13 -31.05 15.84
CA ILE A 265 17.67 -30.10 16.83
C ILE A 265 18.88 -30.69 17.55
N ASP A 266 18.80 -31.94 17.98
CA ASP A 266 19.87 -32.60 18.75
C ASP A 266 21.13 -32.84 17.92
N ALA A 267 20.97 -33.17 16.64
CA ALA A 267 22.08 -33.38 15.72
C ALA A 267 22.73 -32.07 15.21
N SER A 268 22.08 -30.91 15.39
CA SER A 268 22.51 -29.65 14.78
C SER A 268 23.23 -28.73 15.76
N ARG A 269 24.26 -28.04 15.27
CA ARG A 269 24.90 -26.96 16.04
C ARG A 269 23.91 -25.80 16.21
N THR A 270 23.68 -25.43 17.47
CA THR A 270 22.78 -24.34 17.88
C THR A 270 23.56 -23.31 18.70
N GLY A 271 22.99 -22.12 18.89
CA GLY A 271 23.47 -21.18 19.90
C GLY A 271 22.88 -21.47 21.27
N ASP A 272 23.39 -20.78 22.30
CA ASP A 272 22.91 -20.94 23.68
C ASP A 272 21.43 -20.55 23.82
N LEU A 273 21.08 -19.38 23.29
CA LEU A 273 19.73 -18.80 23.41
C LEU A 273 18.86 -18.97 22.18
N HIS A 274 19.46 -19.10 20.99
CA HIS A 274 18.77 -19.14 19.70
C HIS A 274 19.20 -20.37 18.91
N PHE A 275 18.25 -21.04 18.25
CA PHE A 275 18.57 -22.20 17.42
C PHE A 275 19.38 -21.81 16.18
N LEU A 276 19.12 -20.63 15.62
CA LEU A 276 19.69 -20.18 14.36
C LEU A 276 20.56 -18.92 14.56
N LEU A 277 21.85 -19.05 14.23
CA LEU A 277 22.81 -17.95 14.26
C LEU A 277 23.42 -17.72 12.88
N THR A 278 23.77 -16.46 12.63
CA THR A 278 24.65 -16.04 11.52
C THR A 278 26.04 -16.64 11.68
N GLU A 279 26.88 -16.57 10.63
CA GLU A 279 28.29 -17.00 10.71
C GLU A 279 29.08 -16.23 11.79
N TYR A 280 28.64 -15.03 12.15
CA TYR A 280 29.24 -14.20 13.20
C TYR A 280 28.72 -14.54 14.61
N GLY A 281 27.97 -15.63 14.77
CA GLY A 281 27.42 -16.06 16.06
C GLY A 281 26.29 -15.17 16.61
N LYS A 282 25.77 -14.23 15.82
CA LYS A 282 24.64 -13.37 16.21
C LYS A 282 23.31 -13.93 15.69
N PRO A 283 22.18 -13.71 16.39
CA PRO A 283 20.85 -14.08 15.88
C PRO A 283 20.54 -13.39 14.54
N PHE A 284 19.81 -14.08 13.67
CA PHE A 284 19.38 -13.48 12.41
C PHE A 284 18.34 -12.36 12.62
N THR A 285 18.40 -11.33 11.77
CA THR A 285 17.22 -10.49 11.52
C THR A 285 16.22 -11.25 10.64
N ALA A 286 14.93 -10.93 10.74
CA ALA A 286 13.90 -11.59 9.93
C ALA A 286 14.10 -11.40 8.41
N ALA A 287 14.64 -10.24 8.00
CA ALA A 287 14.96 -9.96 6.59
C ALA A 287 16.23 -10.72 6.15
N GLY A 288 17.29 -10.68 6.96
CA GLY A 288 18.54 -11.38 6.69
C GLY A 288 18.35 -12.89 6.58
N PHE A 289 17.60 -13.49 7.50
CA PHE A 289 17.22 -14.91 7.41
C PHE A 289 16.44 -15.22 6.13
N GLY A 290 15.54 -14.33 5.72
CA GLY A 290 14.75 -14.52 4.51
C GLY A 290 15.60 -14.58 3.24
N GLY A 291 16.60 -13.71 3.14
CA GLY A 291 17.59 -13.74 2.05
C GLY A 291 18.47 -14.98 2.15
N TRP A 292 19.07 -15.23 3.32
CA TRP A 292 19.90 -16.40 3.55
C TRP A 292 19.18 -17.71 3.18
N PHE A 293 17.94 -17.92 3.63
CA PHE A 293 17.17 -19.13 3.34
C PHE A 293 16.81 -19.26 1.85
N ARG A 294 16.55 -18.14 1.15
CA ARG A 294 16.35 -18.11 -0.30
C ARG A 294 17.58 -18.63 -1.01
N ASP A 295 18.77 -18.16 -0.62
CA ASP A 295 20.04 -18.63 -1.19
C ASP A 295 20.27 -20.12 -0.93
N ARG A 296 19.85 -20.65 0.23
CA ARG A 296 19.91 -22.09 0.54
C ARG A 296 18.95 -22.93 -0.31
N CYS A 297 17.76 -22.38 -0.62
CA CYS A 297 16.86 -23.00 -1.59
C CYS A 297 17.47 -22.99 -3.00
N ASP A 298 18.12 -21.90 -3.40
CA ASP A 298 18.77 -21.78 -4.72
C ASP A 298 19.89 -22.81 -4.87
N ALA A 299 20.74 -22.95 -3.84
CA ALA A 299 21.81 -23.96 -3.80
C ALA A 299 21.28 -25.41 -3.90
N ALA A 300 20.11 -25.68 -3.33
CA ALA A 300 19.43 -26.97 -3.45
C ALA A 300 18.67 -27.15 -4.80
N GLY A 301 18.80 -26.22 -5.75
CA GLY A 301 18.11 -26.29 -7.05
C GLY A 301 16.63 -25.94 -7.00
N LEU A 302 16.20 -25.13 -6.02
CA LEU A 302 14.80 -24.77 -5.77
C LEU A 302 14.53 -23.26 -5.87
N PRO A 303 14.83 -22.58 -7.00
CA PRO A 303 14.85 -21.11 -7.18
C PRO A 303 13.49 -20.40 -7.02
N HIS A 304 12.40 -21.14 -6.84
CA HIS A 304 11.04 -20.64 -6.59
C HIS A 304 10.54 -20.88 -5.16
N CYS A 305 11.30 -21.61 -4.34
CA CYS A 305 10.94 -21.94 -2.95
C CYS A 305 11.37 -20.87 -1.93
N SER A 306 10.62 -20.70 -0.85
CA SER A 306 10.96 -19.74 0.20
C SER A 306 10.43 -20.17 1.57
N ALA A 307 10.93 -19.56 2.64
CA ALA A 307 10.45 -19.82 4.00
C ALA A 307 8.93 -19.62 4.17
N HIS A 308 8.34 -18.66 3.44
CA HIS A 308 6.90 -18.46 3.47
C HIS A 308 6.14 -19.58 2.74
N GLY A 309 6.70 -20.10 1.66
CA GLY A 309 6.18 -21.27 0.97
C GLY A 309 6.17 -22.52 1.84
N LEU A 310 7.21 -22.69 2.66
CA LEU A 310 7.33 -23.84 3.56
C LEU A 310 6.28 -23.82 4.68
N ARG A 311 5.96 -22.63 5.21
CA ARG A 311 4.83 -22.46 6.13
C ARG A 311 3.49 -22.84 5.49
N LYS A 312 3.28 -22.50 4.20
CA LYS A 312 2.08 -22.94 3.48
C LYS A 312 2.06 -24.46 3.32
N ALA A 313 3.21 -25.05 2.99
CA ALA A 313 3.33 -26.51 2.84
C ALA A 313 3.00 -27.21 4.15
N ALA A 314 3.55 -26.77 5.28
CA ALA A 314 3.23 -27.32 6.59
C ALA A 314 1.72 -27.33 6.90
N ALA A 315 1.04 -26.21 6.62
CA ALA A 315 -0.41 -26.11 6.82
C ALA A 315 -1.20 -26.99 5.85
N THR A 316 -0.77 -27.07 4.59
CA THR A 316 -1.37 -27.96 3.59
C THR A 316 -1.22 -29.42 4.01
N SER A 317 -0.02 -29.87 4.37
CA SER A 317 0.24 -31.26 4.79
C SER A 317 -0.57 -31.65 6.01
N LEU A 318 -0.67 -30.78 7.03
CA LEU A 318 -1.50 -31.05 8.20
C LEU A 318 -2.99 -31.11 7.84
N ALA A 319 -3.47 -30.21 6.98
CA ALA A 319 -4.86 -30.25 6.50
C ALA A 319 -5.16 -31.51 5.68
N GLU A 320 -4.24 -31.94 4.82
CA GLU A 320 -4.35 -33.17 4.03
C GLU A 320 -4.27 -34.42 4.92
N ALA A 321 -3.53 -34.36 6.03
CA ALA A 321 -3.52 -35.38 7.08
C ALA A 321 -4.77 -35.35 7.99
N GLY A 322 -5.76 -34.49 7.71
CA GLY A 322 -7.04 -34.46 8.41
C GLY A 322 -7.11 -33.51 9.60
N ALA A 323 -6.14 -32.61 9.79
CA ALA A 323 -6.22 -31.60 10.84
C ALA A 323 -7.45 -30.71 10.64
N THR A 324 -8.23 -30.55 11.71
CA THR A 324 -9.38 -29.64 11.74
C THR A 324 -8.92 -28.18 11.64
N PRO A 325 -9.79 -27.25 11.20
CA PRO A 325 -9.47 -25.83 11.22
C PRO A 325 -9.01 -25.33 12.61
N HIS A 326 -9.59 -25.84 13.69
CA HIS A 326 -9.22 -25.47 15.06
C HIS A 326 -7.85 -25.98 15.47
N GLN A 327 -7.47 -27.21 15.10
CA GLN A 327 -6.12 -27.73 15.31
C GLN A 327 -5.08 -26.88 14.55
N LEU A 328 -5.38 -26.50 13.30
CA LEU A 328 -4.51 -25.58 12.56
C LEU A 328 -4.43 -24.20 13.21
N MET A 329 -5.54 -23.65 13.73
CA MET A 329 -5.52 -22.38 14.45
C MET A 329 -4.62 -22.44 15.68
N ALA A 330 -4.73 -23.50 16.49
CA ALA A 330 -3.92 -23.74 17.66
C ALA A 330 -2.42 -23.87 17.30
N TRP A 331 -2.10 -24.67 16.27
CA TRP A 331 -0.71 -24.89 15.87
C TRP A 331 -0.04 -23.67 15.25
N PHE A 332 -0.75 -22.97 14.35
CA PHE A 332 -0.17 -21.87 13.57
C PHE A 332 -0.36 -20.48 14.20
N GLY A 333 -1.09 -20.38 15.31
CA GLY A 333 -1.43 -19.12 15.97
C GLY A 333 -2.31 -18.23 15.11
N TRP A 334 -3.31 -18.80 14.44
CA TRP A 334 -4.26 -18.05 13.62
C TRP A 334 -5.48 -17.66 14.43
N LYS A 335 -5.88 -16.38 14.34
CA LYS A 335 -7.02 -15.83 15.09
C LYS A 335 -8.37 -16.04 14.41
N THR A 336 -8.39 -16.30 13.10
CA THR A 336 -9.62 -16.37 12.32
C THR A 336 -9.78 -17.73 11.65
N LEU A 337 -11.00 -18.25 11.69
CA LEU A 337 -11.36 -19.52 11.06
C LEU A 337 -11.12 -19.47 9.54
N ALA A 338 -11.47 -18.36 8.88
CA ALA A 338 -11.26 -18.16 7.45
C ALA A 338 -9.78 -18.36 7.01
N GLN A 339 -8.81 -18.06 7.87
CA GLN A 339 -7.40 -18.27 7.57
C GLN A 339 -7.02 -19.77 7.57
N ALA A 340 -7.63 -20.56 8.46
CA ALA A 340 -7.45 -22.01 8.54
C ALA A 340 -8.22 -22.74 7.44
N GLU A 341 -9.47 -22.35 7.20
CA GLU A 341 -10.35 -22.90 6.16
C GLU A 341 -9.74 -22.79 4.76
N ARG A 342 -8.88 -21.80 4.52
CA ARG A 342 -8.14 -21.69 3.26
C ARG A 342 -7.38 -22.98 2.93
N TYR A 343 -6.84 -23.68 3.92
CA TYR A 343 -6.08 -24.92 3.72
C TYR A 343 -7.00 -26.14 3.75
N THR A 344 -7.93 -26.19 4.73
CA THR A 344 -8.82 -27.36 4.86
C THR A 344 -9.86 -27.44 3.75
N ARG A 345 -10.31 -26.34 3.15
CA ARG A 345 -11.28 -26.41 2.03
C ARG A 345 -10.72 -27.15 0.83
N ALA A 346 -9.46 -26.91 0.46
CA ALA A 346 -8.81 -27.61 -0.64
C ALA A 346 -8.57 -29.10 -0.32
N ALA A 347 -8.07 -29.39 0.89
CA ALA A 347 -7.86 -30.75 1.35
C ALA A 347 -9.18 -31.55 1.44
N ASN A 348 -10.22 -30.95 2.04
CA ASN A 348 -11.54 -31.54 2.13
C ASN A 348 -12.19 -31.70 0.78
N GLN A 349 -12.03 -30.76 -0.16
CA GLN A 349 -12.60 -30.93 -1.50
C GLN A 349 -12.06 -32.19 -2.17
N LYS A 350 -10.74 -32.45 -2.11
CA LYS A 350 -10.14 -33.68 -2.64
C LYS A 350 -10.70 -34.93 -1.95
N ARG A 351 -10.70 -34.94 -0.62
CA ARG A 351 -11.18 -36.08 0.19
C ARG A 351 -12.66 -36.37 -0.02
N LEU A 352 -13.50 -35.32 -0.04
CA LEU A 352 -14.93 -35.43 -0.26
C LEU A 352 -15.22 -35.90 -1.69
N ALA A 353 -14.54 -35.36 -2.70
CA ALA A 353 -14.69 -35.83 -4.07
C ALA A 353 -14.34 -37.32 -4.21
N ALA A 354 -13.27 -37.79 -3.56
CA ALA A 354 -12.93 -39.21 -3.52
C ALA A 354 -14.02 -40.05 -2.83
N SER A 355 -14.61 -39.55 -1.74
CA SER A 355 -15.68 -40.27 -1.03
C SER A 355 -16.96 -40.42 -1.85
N VAL A 356 -17.23 -39.50 -2.78
CA VAL A 356 -18.41 -39.55 -3.67
C VAL A 356 -18.36 -40.76 -4.60
N VAL A 357 -17.18 -41.29 -4.94
CA VAL A 357 -17.03 -42.48 -5.80
C VAL A 357 -17.82 -43.66 -5.23
N GLN A 358 -17.81 -43.83 -3.89
CA GLN A 358 -18.54 -44.90 -3.22
C GLN A 358 -20.07 -44.71 -3.24
N LEU A 359 -20.55 -43.48 -3.42
CA LEU A 359 -21.98 -43.18 -3.50
C LEU A 359 -22.58 -43.54 -4.87
N PHE A 360 -21.80 -43.45 -5.95
CA PHE A 360 -22.24 -43.87 -7.28
C PHE A 360 -22.58 -45.37 -7.35
N ALA A 361 -21.93 -46.20 -6.54
CA ALA A 361 -22.23 -47.64 -6.46
C ALA A 361 -23.58 -47.89 -5.77
N LYS A 362 -23.87 -47.17 -4.67
CA LYS A 362 -25.12 -47.29 -3.91
C LYS A 362 -26.34 -46.68 -4.61
N ALA A 363 -26.13 -45.73 -5.52
CA ALA A 363 -27.21 -45.08 -6.26
C ALA A 363 -27.71 -45.88 -7.48
N LYS A 364 -27.09 -47.04 -7.78
CA LYS A 364 -27.48 -47.93 -8.90
C LYS A 364 -28.35 -49.12 -8.45
N GLU A 365 -28.51 -49.31 -7.14
CA GLU A 365 -29.50 -50.19 -6.53
C GLU A 365 -30.80 -49.40 -6.29
#